data_AF-A0A924FRI6-F1
#
_entry.id   AF-A0A924FRI6-F1
#
_cell.length_a   1.000
_cell.length_b   1.000
_cell.length_c   1.000
_cell.angle_alpha   90.00
_cell.angle_beta   90.00
_cell.angle_gamma   90.00
#
_symmetry.space_group_name_H-M   'P 1'
#
loop_
_entity.id
_entity.type
_entity.pdbx_description
1 polymer ?
#
loop_
_entity_poly.entity_id
_entity_poly.type
_entity_poly.pdbx_seq_one_letter_code
_entity_poly.pdbx_strand_id
1 'polypeptide(L)'
;MSLDVSYDGVLSPGWRLVFGDRVDRYAQSADARSNTVNTLKEAYVSWHPEGNNIIDAGRINARQGVGYGYNPTDFFRSGAIRSVVSIDPNSLRENRLGTVMLRGQTLLPGGSVTAIYAPKLERTPSDASFNPDFGATNNRTRWMLSASPRFSENFNPQFLVFGGAGQSAQAGVNLTALLNPATVGYVEWAGGLARSQYDEAVGIDGSQSFRQRLATGLTYTTASKMSLTAEYQYNGAALGKNAWDALGTTSVLNYFRYRSDVQNLLELPTRSALFFFGTWQDAVVAHLDLRAMVRYNTADQSRLNWVEARYHLTSADLSVQLQHNGGNSFSEYGALPQRQMVQAMLTYYF
;
A
#
# COMPACT_ATOMS: atom_id res chain seq x y z
N MET A 1 -14.38 14.87 8.04
CA MET A 1 -13.32 15.63 8.75
C MET A 1 -12.20 14.66 9.08
N SER A 2 -10.95 15.07 8.95
CA SER A 2 -9.79 14.29 9.35
C SER A 2 -8.89 15.13 10.25
N LEU A 3 -8.31 14.53 11.28
CA LEU A 3 -7.26 15.11 12.11
C LEU A 3 -6.06 14.17 12.04
N ASP A 4 -4.88 14.69 11.72
CA ASP A 4 -3.64 13.94 11.60
C ASP A 4 -2.61 14.54 12.55
N VAL A 5 -1.95 13.71 13.34
CA VAL A 5 -0.93 14.12 14.31
C VAL A 5 0.29 13.25 14.12
N SER A 6 1.46 13.88 13.99
CA SER A 6 2.76 13.20 13.94
C SER A 6 3.72 13.85 14.92
N TYR A 7 4.48 13.03 15.64
CA TYR A 7 5.56 13.43 16.52
C TYR A 7 6.77 12.53 16.29
N ASP A 8 7.93 13.16 16.27
CA ASP A 8 9.21 12.52 16.08
C ASP A 8 10.26 13.27 16.90
N GLY A 9 10.75 12.65 17.97
CA GLY A 9 11.66 13.33 18.89
C GLY A 9 12.60 12.41 19.64
N VAL A 10 13.74 12.97 20.03
CA VAL A 10 14.76 12.31 20.84
C VAL A 10 14.35 12.39 22.32
N LEU A 11 14.28 11.24 23.00
CA LEU A 11 13.97 11.17 24.44
C LEU A 11 15.24 11.31 25.29
N SER A 12 16.32 10.68 24.85
CA SER A 12 17.65 10.71 25.46
C SER A 12 18.69 10.26 24.42
N PRO A 13 20.01 10.39 24.67
CA PRO A 13 21.02 9.92 23.72
C PRO A 13 20.79 8.45 23.32
N GLY A 14 20.69 8.22 22.01
CA GLY A 14 20.41 6.88 21.45
C GLY A 14 18.94 6.44 21.50
N TRP A 15 18.01 7.22 22.06
CA TRP A 15 16.59 6.86 22.15
C TRP A 15 15.70 7.89 21.47
N ARG A 16 14.80 7.40 20.61
CA ARG A 16 13.86 8.22 19.84
C ARG A 16 12.45 7.65 19.98
N LEU A 17 11.45 8.52 20.07
CA LEU A 17 10.03 8.17 20.09
C LEU A 17 9.38 8.69 18.81
N VAL A 18 8.62 7.82 18.16
CA VAL A 18 7.81 8.16 16.98
C VAL A 18 6.36 7.83 17.27
N PHE A 19 5.50 8.79 16.98
CA PHE A 19 4.05 8.69 17.12
C PHE A 19 3.37 9.30 15.89
N GLY A 20 2.38 8.61 15.36
CA GLY A 20 1.58 9.03 14.22
C GLY A 20 0.18 8.46 14.34
N ASP A 21 -0.82 9.32 14.45
CA ASP A 21 -2.22 8.92 14.55
C ASP A 21 -3.10 9.80 13.67
N ARG A 22 -4.19 9.21 13.17
CA ARG A 22 -5.17 9.90 12.36
C ARG A 22 -6.57 9.51 12.75
N VAL A 23 -7.43 10.50 12.94
CA VAL A 23 -8.84 10.31 13.24
C VAL A 23 -9.68 10.84 12.09
N ASP A 24 -10.44 9.95 11.45
CA ASP A 24 -11.40 10.29 10.40
C ASP A 24 -12.82 10.18 10.94
N ARG A 25 -13.63 11.21 10.66
CA ARG A 25 -15.07 11.21 10.91
C ARG A 25 -15.80 11.44 9.60
N TYR A 26 -16.66 10.49 9.24
CA TYR A 26 -17.51 10.57 8.07
C TYR A 26 -18.97 10.24 8.43
N ALA A 27 -19.91 10.89 7.75
CA ALA A 27 -21.32 10.57 7.81
C ALA A 27 -21.65 9.70 6.59
N GLN A 28 -22.09 8.47 6.80
CA GLN A 28 -22.64 7.64 5.72
C GLN A 28 -24.16 7.81 5.70
N SER A 29 -24.70 8.59 4.77
CA SER A 29 -26.17 8.76 4.56
C SER A 29 -26.96 9.25 5.79
N ALA A 30 -28.20 9.72 5.55
CA ALA A 30 -29.03 10.40 6.56
C ALA A 30 -29.43 9.52 7.77
N ASP A 31 -29.31 8.19 7.66
CA ASP A 31 -29.76 7.24 8.68
C ASP A 31 -28.63 6.44 9.37
N ALA A 32 -27.34 6.69 9.06
CA ALA A 32 -26.25 5.96 9.73
C ALA A 32 -25.63 6.72 10.91
N ARG A 33 -25.29 5.96 11.96
CA ARG A 33 -24.45 6.42 13.08
C ARG A 33 -23.17 7.04 12.53
N SER A 34 -22.77 8.21 13.05
CA SER A 34 -21.47 8.78 12.66
C SER A 34 -20.36 7.83 13.12
N ASN A 35 -19.62 7.27 12.17
CA ASN A 35 -18.48 6.42 12.48
C ASN A 35 -17.22 7.28 12.56
N THR A 36 -16.49 7.11 13.66
CA THR A 36 -15.16 7.67 13.88
C THR A 36 -14.16 6.52 13.75
N VAL A 37 -13.24 6.64 12.80
CA VAL A 37 -12.17 5.67 12.55
C VAL A 37 -10.86 6.27 13.05
N ASN A 38 -10.19 5.56 13.96
CA ASN A 38 -8.84 5.89 14.39
C ASN A 38 -7.83 5.02 13.62
N THR A 39 -6.76 5.63 13.11
CA THR A 39 -5.69 4.93 12.40
C THR A 39 -4.36 5.26 13.06
N LEU A 40 -3.99 4.46 14.06
CA LEU A 40 -2.67 4.51 14.68
C LEU A 40 -1.60 4.03 13.69
N LYS A 41 -1.02 4.97 12.94
CA LYS A 41 -0.02 4.71 11.91
C LYS A 41 1.26 4.20 12.54
N GLU A 42 1.75 4.92 13.56
CA GLU A 42 3.01 4.66 14.22
C GLU A 42 2.93 4.98 15.72
N ALA A 43 3.53 4.12 16.54
CA ALA A 43 3.71 4.32 17.97
C ALA A 43 4.82 3.37 18.43
N TYR A 44 6.07 3.82 18.33
CA TYR A 44 7.22 2.97 18.62
C TYR A 44 8.39 3.76 19.20
N VAL A 45 9.24 3.02 19.90
CA VAL A 45 10.51 3.52 20.41
C VAL A 45 11.63 2.93 19.56
N SER A 46 12.60 3.77 19.21
CA SER A 46 13.79 3.42 18.43
C SER A 46 15.03 3.59 19.30
N TRP A 47 15.80 2.53 19.43
CA TRP A 47 17.06 2.50 20.15
C TRP A 47 18.22 2.35 19.17
N HIS A 48 19.18 3.27 19.29
CA HIS A 48 20.42 3.34 18.55
C HIS A 48 21.57 3.08 19.55
N PRO A 49 21.89 1.81 19.85
CA PRO A 49 23.09 1.50 20.61
C PRO A 49 24.34 2.08 19.92
N GLU A 50 25.41 2.29 20.68
CA GLU A 50 26.71 2.66 20.10
C GLU A 50 27.10 1.68 18.98
N GLY A 51 27.43 2.23 17.80
CA GLY A 51 27.70 1.46 16.59
C GLY A 51 26.65 1.65 15.50
N ASN A 52 26.46 0.61 14.69
CA ASN A 52 25.67 0.68 13.45
C ASN A 52 24.32 -0.05 13.55
N ASN A 53 23.78 -0.27 14.75
CA ASN A 53 22.55 -1.02 14.95
C ASN A 53 21.38 -0.10 15.32
N ILE A 54 20.18 -0.49 14.88
CA ILE A 54 18.92 0.18 15.18
C ILE A 54 17.92 -0.90 15.59
N ILE A 55 17.22 -0.68 16.70
CA ILE A 55 16.17 -1.57 17.19
C ILE A 55 14.91 -0.75 17.44
N ASP A 56 13.85 -1.08 16.72
CA ASP A 56 12.54 -0.45 16.87
C ASP A 56 11.54 -1.45 17.46
N ALA A 57 10.77 -1.01 18.45
CA ALA A 57 9.72 -1.82 19.07
C ALA A 57 8.44 -1.00 19.24
N GLY A 58 7.33 -1.53 18.73
CA GLY A 58 6.02 -0.90 18.83
C GLY A 58 5.20 -1.10 17.55
N ARG A 59 4.27 -0.18 17.30
CA ARG A 59 3.48 -0.18 16.07
C ARG A 59 4.19 0.61 15.00
N ILE A 60 4.52 -0.05 13.88
CA ILE A 60 5.35 0.53 12.81
C ILE A 60 4.63 0.35 11.46
N ASN A 61 4.56 1.41 10.66
CA ASN A 61 4.14 1.33 9.27
C ASN A 61 5.33 0.89 8.41
N ALA A 62 5.68 -0.39 8.48
CA ALA A 62 6.76 -0.97 7.68
C ALA A 62 6.35 -1.05 6.21
N ARG A 63 7.08 -0.35 5.35
CA ARG A 63 6.82 -0.23 3.92
C ARG A 63 7.99 -0.83 3.16
N GLN A 64 7.71 -1.73 2.22
CA GLN A 64 8.72 -2.21 1.28
C GLN A 64 8.31 -1.95 -0.16
N GLY A 65 9.28 -2.01 -1.07
CA GLY A 65 9.08 -1.70 -2.47
C GLY A 65 8.97 -0.20 -2.78
N VAL A 66 9.03 0.13 -4.05
CA VAL A 66 8.90 1.46 -4.65
C VAL A 66 7.74 1.54 -5.66
N GLY A 67 7.06 0.44 -5.95
CA GLY A 67 5.88 0.38 -6.81
C GLY A 67 4.81 1.37 -6.35
N TYR A 68 4.07 1.90 -7.32
CA TYR A 68 3.01 2.87 -7.08
C TYR A 68 1.66 2.17 -7.05
N GLY A 69 1.35 1.37 -8.06
CA GLY A 69 0.02 0.78 -8.19
C GLY A 69 -0.14 -0.53 -7.41
N TYR A 70 0.92 -1.34 -7.35
CA TYR A 70 0.95 -2.66 -6.75
C TYR A 70 2.38 -3.02 -6.27
N ASN A 71 2.51 -3.53 -5.04
CA ASN A 71 3.83 -3.75 -4.41
C ASN A 71 3.95 -5.19 -3.91
N PRO A 72 4.44 -6.14 -4.71
CA PRO A 72 4.47 -7.56 -4.33
C PRO A 72 5.34 -7.88 -3.11
N THR A 73 6.31 -7.03 -2.76
CA THR A 73 7.21 -7.24 -1.61
C THR A 73 6.76 -6.51 -0.34
N ASP A 74 5.71 -5.71 -0.43
CA ASP A 74 5.15 -4.94 0.69
C ASP A 74 4.30 -5.83 1.61
N PHE A 75 4.96 -6.76 2.29
CA PHE A 75 4.37 -7.88 3.01
C PHE A 75 3.46 -7.48 4.19
N PHE A 76 3.73 -6.32 4.80
CA PHE A 76 3.01 -5.86 6.00
C PHE A 76 1.76 -5.03 5.69
N ARG A 77 1.44 -4.77 4.41
CA ARG A 77 0.32 -3.91 3.98
C ARG A 77 -1.09 -4.47 4.21
N SER A 78 -1.22 -5.80 4.32
CA SER A 78 -2.52 -6.48 4.45
C SER A 78 -3.33 -5.93 5.63
N GLY A 79 -4.59 -5.56 5.38
CA GLY A 79 -5.52 -5.05 6.39
C GLY A 79 -5.18 -3.67 6.93
N ALA A 80 -4.17 -3.00 6.37
CA ALA A 80 -3.66 -1.76 6.95
C ALA A 80 -4.47 -0.50 6.56
N ILE A 81 -5.41 -0.59 5.62
CA ILE A 81 -6.23 0.54 5.18
C ILE A 81 -7.57 0.51 5.91
N ARG A 82 -7.75 1.42 6.87
CA ARG A 82 -9.01 1.56 7.64
C ARG A 82 -9.96 2.59 7.06
N SER A 83 -9.40 3.63 6.43
CA SER A 83 -10.12 4.79 5.93
C SER A 83 -9.42 5.30 4.68
N VAL A 84 -10.21 5.59 3.64
CA VAL A 84 -9.71 6.07 2.35
C VAL A 84 -10.25 7.48 2.14
N VAL A 85 -9.39 8.47 2.33
CA VAL A 85 -9.72 9.89 2.08
C VAL A 85 -9.15 10.38 0.74
N SER A 86 -8.10 9.71 0.27
CA SER A 86 -7.60 9.84 -1.09
C SER A 86 -7.15 8.47 -1.57
N ILE A 87 -7.33 8.23 -2.87
CA ILE A 87 -6.85 7.02 -3.55
C ILE A 87 -5.50 7.23 -4.23
N ASP A 88 -4.86 8.40 -4.03
CA ASP A 88 -3.45 8.61 -4.34
C ASP A 88 -2.62 7.51 -3.67
N PRO A 89 -1.80 6.75 -4.43
CA PRO A 89 -0.95 5.70 -3.87
C PRO A 89 -0.08 6.13 -2.69
N ASN A 90 0.47 7.36 -2.73
CA ASN A 90 1.31 7.86 -1.65
C ASN A 90 0.46 8.10 -0.39
N SER A 91 -0.71 8.69 -0.56
CA SER A 91 -1.66 8.90 0.54
C SER A 91 -2.10 7.57 1.17
N LEU A 92 -2.42 6.57 0.34
CA LEU A 92 -2.78 5.23 0.83
C LEU A 92 -1.63 4.59 1.59
N ARG A 93 -0.38 4.75 1.14
CA ARG A 93 0.80 4.16 1.79
C ARG A 93 1.14 4.84 3.11
N GLU A 94 0.97 6.16 3.18
CA GLU A 94 1.24 6.97 4.37
C GLU A 94 0.18 6.79 5.45
N ASN A 95 -1.08 6.66 5.07
CA ASN A 95 -2.22 6.57 5.99
C ASN A 95 -2.57 5.12 6.38
N ARG A 96 -1.60 4.21 6.30
CA ARG A 96 -1.77 2.83 6.78
C ARG A 96 -1.66 2.76 8.29
N LEU A 97 -2.55 1.96 8.85
CA LEU A 97 -2.42 1.41 10.18
C LEU A 97 -1.10 0.63 10.29
N GLY A 98 -0.29 0.92 11.31
CA GLY A 98 0.97 0.18 11.51
C GLY A 98 0.73 -1.26 11.96
N THR A 99 1.77 -2.08 11.91
CA THR A 99 1.77 -3.42 12.50
C THR A 99 2.61 -3.40 13.78
N VAL A 100 2.14 -4.05 14.85
CA VAL A 100 2.97 -4.22 16.06
C VAL A 100 4.09 -5.21 15.76
N MET A 101 5.34 -4.79 15.96
CA MET A 101 6.51 -5.58 15.61
C MET A 101 7.76 -5.18 16.40
N LEU A 102 8.76 -6.06 16.33
CA LEU A 102 10.15 -5.78 16.60
C LEU A 102 10.90 -5.71 15.26
N ARG A 103 11.65 -4.64 15.02
CA ARG A 103 12.51 -4.47 13.84
C ARG A 103 13.94 -4.21 14.29
N GLY A 104 14.87 -5.05 13.86
CA GLY A 104 16.30 -4.84 14.04
C GLY A 104 16.97 -4.54 12.69
N GLN A 105 17.87 -3.57 12.65
CA GLN A 105 18.65 -3.23 11.47
C GLN A 105 20.12 -3.04 11.84
N THR A 106 21.01 -3.55 11.00
CA THR A 106 22.46 -3.32 11.08
C THR A 106 22.93 -2.66 9.80
N LEU A 107 23.59 -1.51 9.94
CA LEU A 107 24.25 -0.80 8.85
C LEU A 107 25.67 -1.34 8.67
N LEU A 108 25.95 -1.82 7.47
CA LEU A 108 27.25 -2.34 7.08
C LEU A 108 27.92 -1.34 6.12
N PRO A 109 29.26 -1.33 6.00
CA PRO A 109 29.94 -0.43 5.05
C PRO A 109 29.41 -0.51 3.61
N GLY A 110 28.88 -1.67 3.20
CA GLY A 110 28.34 -1.93 1.87
C GLY A 110 26.82 -2.12 1.81
N GLY A 111 26.03 -1.70 2.81
CA GLY A 111 24.57 -1.83 2.77
C GLY A 111 23.91 -1.98 4.13
N SER A 112 22.77 -2.68 4.20
CA SER A 112 22.12 -3.00 5.48
C SER A 112 21.45 -4.36 5.49
N VAL A 113 21.33 -4.95 6.68
CA VAL A 113 20.49 -6.12 6.95
C VAL A 113 19.40 -5.72 7.93
N THR A 114 18.17 -6.16 7.68
CA THR A 114 17.01 -5.89 8.54
C THR A 114 16.26 -7.19 8.82
N ALA A 115 15.88 -7.38 10.08
CA ALA A 115 15.00 -8.44 10.53
C ALA A 115 13.73 -7.85 11.16
N ILE A 116 12.57 -8.38 10.82
CA ILE A 116 11.28 -7.97 11.36
C ILE A 116 10.54 -9.20 11.89
N TYR A 117 9.96 -9.06 13.09
CA TYR A 117 9.04 -10.02 13.68
C TYR A 117 7.78 -9.31 14.16
N ALA A 118 6.63 -9.71 13.63
CA ALA A 118 5.32 -9.23 14.04
C ALA A 118 4.52 -10.39 14.68
N PRO A 119 4.27 -10.37 15.99
CA PRO A 119 3.50 -11.42 16.65
C PRO A 119 2.01 -11.33 16.30
N LYS A 120 1.32 -12.47 16.42
CA LYS A 120 -0.14 -12.49 16.50
C LYS A 120 -0.59 -11.87 17.83
N LEU A 121 -1.52 -10.93 17.78
CA LEU A 121 -2.13 -10.29 18.95
C LEU A 121 -3.64 -10.58 19.03
N GLU A 122 -4.34 -10.54 17.91
CA GLU A 122 -5.79 -10.77 17.85
C GLU A 122 -6.12 -11.70 16.68
N ARG A 123 -7.40 -11.98 16.41
CA ARG A 123 -7.84 -12.85 15.30
C ARG A 123 -8.63 -12.10 14.24
N THR A 124 -9.44 -11.15 14.65
CA THR A 124 -10.45 -10.49 13.82
C THR A 124 -10.31 -8.98 13.95
N PRO A 125 -10.43 -8.22 12.85
CA PRO A 125 -10.45 -6.76 12.91
C PRO A 125 -11.59 -6.22 13.78
N SER A 126 -11.46 -4.98 14.21
CA SER A 126 -12.44 -4.28 15.05
C SER A 126 -12.69 -2.85 14.57
N ASP A 127 -13.91 -2.57 14.12
CA ASP A 127 -14.36 -1.23 13.71
C ASP A 127 -14.92 -0.39 14.87
N ALA A 128 -14.73 -0.83 16.12
CA ALA A 128 -15.15 -0.07 17.28
C ALA A 128 -14.43 1.29 17.33
N SER A 129 -15.17 2.34 17.73
CA SER A 129 -14.61 3.70 17.81
C SER A 129 -13.39 3.75 18.74
N PHE A 130 -12.32 4.40 18.27
CA PHE A 130 -11.03 4.51 18.96
C PHE A 130 -10.33 3.18 19.28
N ASN A 131 -10.75 2.07 18.67
CA ASN A 131 -10.05 0.80 18.82
C ASN A 131 -8.76 0.81 17.98
N PRO A 132 -7.60 0.37 18.53
CA PRO A 132 -6.34 0.31 17.80
C PRO A 132 -6.34 -0.77 16.71
N ASP A 133 -7.30 -1.68 16.69
CA ASP A 133 -7.52 -2.68 15.67
C ASP A 133 -6.27 -3.54 15.39
N PHE A 134 -5.80 -4.23 16.44
CA PHE A 134 -4.69 -5.16 16.30
C PHE A 134 -5.07 -6.35 15.42
N GLY A 135 -6.34 -6.74 15.39
CA GLY A 135 -6.83 -7.80 14.52
C GLY A 135 -6.69 -7.53 13.02
N ALA A 136 -6.63 -6.27 12.59
CA ALA A 136 -6.40 -5.93 11.18
C ALA A 136 -4.99 -6.29 10.70
N THR A 137 -3.96 -5.97 11.48
CA THR A 137 -2.54 -6.09 11.09
C THR A 137 -1.76 -7.15 11.85
N ASN A 138 -2.26 -7.65 12.99
CA ASN A 138 -1.62 -8.64 13.84
C ASN A 138 -2.52 -9.87 14.07
N ASN A 139 -3.27 -10.30 13.04
CA ASN A 139 -4.10 -11.52 13.09
C ASN A 139 -3.31 -12.85 13.03
N ARG A 140 -2.04 -12.78 12.65
CA ARG A 140 -1.13 -13.91 12.54
C ARG A 140 0.31 -13.47 12.76
N THR A 141 1.16 -14.41 13.16
CA THR A 141 2.60 -14.17 13.26
C THR A 141 3.20 -14.05 11.86
N ARG A 142 4.00 -13.01 11.65
CA ARG A 142 4.69 -12.71 10.39
C ARG A 142 6.14 -12.35 10.67
N TRP A 143 7.04 -12.72 9.76
CA TRP A 143 8.46 -12.38 9.85
C TRP A 143 9.01 -12.04 8.48
N MET A 144 10.09 -11.26 8.47
CA MET A 144 10.82 -10.90 7.27
C MET A 144 12.30 -10.69 7.58
N LEU A 145 13.16 -11.17 6.71
CA LEU A 145 14.57 -10.83 6.62
C LEU A 145 14.80 -10.09 5.31
N SER A 146 15.62 -9.05 5.33
CA SER A 146 16.01 -8.34 4.12
C SER A 146 17.47 -7.92 4.14
N ALA A 147 18.09 -7.94 2.98
CA ALA A 147 19.45 -7.48 2.75
C ALA A 147 19.44 -6.46 1.60
N SER A 148 20.01 -5.29 1.84
CA SER A 148 20.03 -4.16 0.91
C SER A 148 21.47 -3.72 0.66
N PRO A 149 22.23 -4.48 -0.15
CA PRO A 149 23.59 -4.11 -0.54
C PRO A 149 23.62 -2.87 -1.43
N ARG A 150 24.63 -2.02 -1.23
CA ARG A 150 24.93 -0.86 -2.07
C ARG A 150 25.86 -1.30 -3.20
N PHE A 151 25.30 -1.68 -4.33
CA PHE A 151 26.08 -2.16 -5.49
C PHE A 151 26.73 -1.01 -6.27
N SER A 152 25.99 0.08 -6.51
CA SER A 152 26.51 1.30 -7.13
C SER A 152 25.67 2.51 -6.72
N GLU A 153 26.03 3.71 -7.16
CA GLU A 153 25.20 4.90 -6.91
C GLU A 153 23.83 4.81 -7.59
N ASN A 154 23.78 4.16 -8.76
CA ASN A 154 22.58 4.12 -9.60
C ASN A 154 21.80 2.82 -9.54
N PHE A 155 22.26 1.82 -8.76
CA PHE A 155 21.62 0.51 -8.66
C PHE A 155 21.82 -0.10 -7.27
N ASN A 156 20.71 -0.26 -6.54
CA ASN A 156 20.69 -0.74 -5.17
C ASN A 156 19.58 -1.80 -5.00
N PRO A 157 19.90 -3.09 -5.20
CA PRO A 157 18.93 -4.15 -5.02
C PRO A 157 18.65 -4.40 -3.54
N GLN A 158 17.44 -4.86 -3.26
CA GLN A 158 17.04 -5.38 -1.96
C GLN A 158 16.49 -6.79 -2.14
N PHE A 159 17.00 -7.72 -1.36
CA PHE A 159 16.58 -9.12 -1.31
C PHE A 159 15.79 -9.35 -0.03
N LEU A 160 14.69 -10.10 -0.12
CA LEU A 160 13.78 -10.35 0.98
C LEU A 160 13.47 -11.84 1.07
N VAL A 161 13.31 -12.34 2.29
CA VAL A 161 12.64 -13.61 2.58
C VAL A 161 11.63 -13.34 3.68
N PHE A 162 10.39 -13.76 3.46
CA PHE A 162 9.30 -13.48 4.40
C PHE A 162 8.31 -14.64 4.47
N GLY A 163 7.60 -14.73 5.59
CA GLY A 163 6.64 -15.80 5.85
C GLY A 163 5.90 -15.59 7.16
N GLY A 164 5.12 -16.60 7.57
CA GLY A 164 4.34 -16.50 8.79
C GLY A 164 3.50 -17.73 9.09
N ALA A 165 2.74 -17.66 10.18
CA ALA A 165 1.81 -18.72 10.54
C ALA A 165 0.74 -18.89 9.44
N GLY A 166 0.62 -20.11 8.91
CA GLY A 166 -0.31 -20.44 7.83
C GLY A 166 0.11 -19.92 6.44
N GLN A 167 1.36 -19.49 6.27
CA GLN A 167 1.88 -19.01 5.00
C GLN A 167 3.30 -19.54 4.76
N SER A 168 3.50 -20.23 3.63
CA SER A 168 4.81 -20.72 3.23
C SER A 168 5.79 -19.56 3.01
N ALA A 169 7.08 -19.81 3.24
CA ALA A 169 8.12 -18.82 3.00
C ALA A 169 8.13 -18.41 1.52
N GLN A 170 8.32 -17.12 1.28
CA GLN A 170 8.45 -16.50 -0.02
C GLN A 170 9.76 -15.74 -0.10
N ALA A 171 10.33 -15.70 -1.28
CA ALA A 171 11.45 -14.82 -1.62
C ALA A 171 10.93 -13.57 -2.32
N GLY A 172 11.65 -12.47 -2.18
CA GLY A 172 11.36 -11.21 -2.84
C GLY A 172 12.63 -10.49 -3.29
N VAL A 173 12.48 -9.68 -4.33
CA VAL A 173 13.54 -8.83 -4.88
C VAL A 173 12.93 -7.48 -5.24
N ASN A 174 13.56 -6.40 -4.79
CA ASN A 174 13.28 -5.04 -5.25
C ASN A 174 14.52 -4.50 -5.95
N LEU A 175 14.36 -4.07 -7.19
CA LEU A 175 15.41 -3.48 -8.02
C LEU A 175 14.95 -2.08 -8.40
N THR A 176 15.85 -1.11 -8.27
CA THR A 176 15.64 0.25 -8.77
C THR A 176 16.92 0.74 -9.41
N ALA A 177 16.80 1.33 -10.59
CA ALA A 177 17.93 1.83 -11.36
C ALA A 177 17.64 3.18 -12.00
N LEU A 178 18.64 4.07 -11.99
CA LEU A 178 18.65 5.26 -12.84
C LEU A 178 19.10 4.84 -14.25
N LEU A 179 18.17 4.79 -15.21
CA LEU A 179 18.46 4.37 -16.58
C LEU A 179 19.14 5.48 -17.40
N ASN A 180 18.80 6.72 -17.07
CA ASN A 180 19.42 7.96 -17.53
C ASN A 180 19.07 9.09 -16.53
N PRO A 181 19.64 10.31 -16.63
CA PRO A 181 19.40 11.38 -15.65
C PRO A 181 17.94 11.79 -15.40
N ALA A 182 17.02 11.39 -16.28
CA ALA A 182 15.60 11.74 -16.22
C ALA A 182 14.67 10.51 -16.09
N THR A 183 15.21 9.28 -16.03
CA THR A 183 14.39 8.05 -16.05
C THR A 183 14.84 7.06 -14.99
N VAL A 184 13.91 6.70 -14.11
CA VAL A 184 14.08 5.63 -13.12
C VAL A 184 13.27 4.41 -13.58
N GLY A 185 13.90 3.24 -13.55
CA GLY A 185 13.22 1.96 -13.74
C GLY A 185 13.21 1.14 -12.47
N TYR A 186 12.17 0.34 -12.27
CA TYR A 186 12.09 -0.58 -11.15
C TYR A 186 11.45 -1.92 -11.52
N VAL A 187 11.83 -2.93 -10.73
CA VAL A 187 11.26 -4.28 -10.76
C VAL A 187 11.11 -4.73 -9.32
N GLU A 188 9.90 -5.14 -8.95
CA GLU A 188 9.61 -5.85 -7.72
C GLU A 188 9.08 -7.23 -8.05
N TRP A 189 9.66 -8.25 -7.45
CA TRP A 189 9.22 -9.63 -7.63
C TRP A 189 9.07 -10.29 -6.27
N ALA A 190 8.04 -11.13 -6.13
CA ALA A 190 7.90 -12.03 -5.00
C ALA A 190 7.41 -13.39 -5.47
N GLY A 191 7.90 -14.48 -4.87
CA GLY A 191 7.49 -15.82 -5.25
C GLY A 191 7.71 -16.88 -4.17
N GLY A 192 6.87 -17.90 -4.19
CA GLY A 192 6.93 -19.05 -3.30
C GLY A 192 5.71 -19.95 -3.43
N LEU A 193 5.64 -20.99 -2.61
CA LEU A 193 4.45 -21.85 -2.54
C LEU A 193 3.28 -21.07 -1.92
N ALA A 194 2.16 -21.02 -2.61
CA ALA A 194 0.95 -20.39 -2.11
C ALA A 194 -0.30 -21.08 -2.69
N ARG A 195 -1.43 -20.89 -2.03
CA ARG A 195 -2.74 -21.24 -2.59
C ARG A 195 -3.16 -20.16 -3.60
N SER A 196 -4.25 -20.41 -4.33
CA SER A 196 -4.88 -19.33 -5.09
C SER A 196 -5.57 -18.35 -4.14
N GLN A 197 -5.66 -17.08 -4.54
CA GLN A 197 -6.42 -16.08 -3.76
C GLN A 197 -7.90 -16.47 -3.65
N TYR A 198 -8.44 -17.19 -4.63
CA TYR A 198 -9.81 -17.66 -4.58
C TYR A 198 -9.98 -18.68 -3.45
N ASP A 199 -9.13 -19.70 -3.39
CA ASP A 199 -9.21 -20.74 -2.34
C ASP A 199 -9.04 -20.13 -0.95
N GLU A 200 -8.12 -19.17 -0.79
CA GLU A 200 -7.94 -18.41 0.46
C GLU A 200 -9.20 -17.63 0.84
N ALA A 201 -9.79 -16.88 -0.10
CA ALA A 201 -10.95 -16.03 0.16
C ALA A 201 -12.24 -16.82 0.48
N VAL A 202 -12.42 -18.00 -0.12
CA VAL A 202 -13.62 -18.84 0.14
C VAL A 202 -13.39 -19.90 1.22
N GLY A 203 -12.19 -19.99 1.78
CA GLY A 203 -11.85 -20.91 2.87
C GLY A 203 -11.74 -22.37 2.45
N ILE A 204 -11.36 -22.64 1.20
CA ILE A 204 -11.12 -23.99 0.70
C ILE A 204 -9.66 -24.36 0.91
N ASP A 205 -9.41 -25.58 1.36
CA ASP A 205 -8.06 -26.14 1.44
C ASP A 205 -7.57 -26.55 0.03
N GLY A 206 -7.24 -25.55 -0.77
CA GLY A 206 -6.70 -25.72 -2.12
C GLY A 206 -5.24 -26.18 -2.10
N SER A 207 -4.81 -26.81 -3.20
CA SER A 207 -3.42 -27.23 -3.36
C SER A 207 -2.48 -26.02 -3.45
N GLN A 208 -1.33 -26.13 -2.78
CA GLN A 208 -0.27 -25.14 -2.95
C GLN A 208 0.47 -25.39 -4.26
N SER A 209 0.82 -24.29 -4.91
CA SER A 209 1.62 -24.28 -6.14
C SER A 209 2.57 -23.10 -6.08
N PHE A 210 3.64 -23.13 -6.87
CA PHE A 210 4.52 -21.98 -6.96
C PHE A 210 3.77 -20.82 -7.62
N ARG A 211 3.64 -19.71 -6.90
CA ARG A 211 2.99 -18.48 -7.37
C ARG A 211 3.99 -17.35 -7.32
N GLN A 212 3.90 -16.47 -8.30
CA GLN A 212 4.75 -15.29 -8.40
C GLN A 212 3.93 -14.04 -8.60
N ARG A 213 4.44 -12.93 -8.08
CA ARG A 213 3.89 -11.59 -8.21
C ARG A 213 5.01 -10.67 -8.72
N LEU A 214 4.63 -9.72 -9.56
CA LEU A 214 5.56 -8.79 -10.21
C LEU A 214 4.92 -7.41 -10.29
N ALA A 215 5.71 -6.38 -10.04
CA ALA A 215 5.41 -5.01 -10.45
C ALA A 215 6.66 -4.44 -11.10
N THR A 216 6.54 -3.88 -12.31
CA THR A 216 7.67 -3.27 -12.99
C THR A 216 7.22 -2.04 -13.75
N GLY A 217 8.03 -1.00 -13.71
CA GLY A 217 7.67 0.25 -14.34
C GLY A 217 8.83 1.18 -14.56
N LEU A 218 8.50 2.28 -15.21
CA LEU A 218 9.40 3.38 -15.55
C LEU A 218 8.75 4.68 -15.11
N THR A 219 9.54 5.56 -14.52
CA THR A 219 9.17 6.94 -14.26
C THR A 219 10.10 7.86 -15.03
N TYR A 220 9.52 8.72 -15.88
CA TYR A 220 10.24 9.73 -16.64
C TYR A 220 9.90 11.13 -16.11
N THR A 221 10.92 11.93 -15.77
CA THR A 221 10.77 13.30 -15.32
C THR A 221 11.23 14.28 -16.39
N THR A 222 10.31 15.11 -16.85
CA THR A 222 10.57 16.17 -17.84
C THR A 222 11.28 17.38 -17.24
N ALA A 223 11.84 18.24 -18.09
CA ALA A 223 12.41 19.51 -17.66
C ALA A 223 11.36 20.48 -17.04
N SER A 224 10.08 20.29 -17.35
CA SER A 224 8.96 21.09 -16.82
C SER A 224 8.40 20.54 -15.51
N LYS A 225 9.20 19.79 -14.72
CA LYS A 225 8.82 19.19 -13.43
C LYS A 225 7.63 18.22 -13.48
N MET A 226 7.31 17.67 -14.65
CA MET A 226 6.30 16.63 -14.79
C MET A 226 6.96 15.26 -14.74
N SER A 227 6.53 14.42 -13.80
CA SER A 227 6.92 13.01 -13.68
C SER A 227 5.79 12.11 -14.15
N LEU A 228 6.08 11.19 -15.07
CA LEU A 228 5.14 10.24 -15.65
C LEU A 228 5.61 8.82 -15.40
N THR A 229 4.77 8.03 -14.76
CA THR A 229 5.00 6.62 -14.43
C THR A 229 4.08 5.73 -15.26
N ALA A 230 4.66 4.68 -15.84
CA ALA A 230 3.93 3.54 -16.39
C ALA A 230 4.39 2.26 -15.69
N GLU A 231 3.45 1.44 -15.24
CA GLU A 231 3.70 0.23 -14.45
C GLU A 231 2.85 -0.93 -14.98
N TYR A 232 3.48 -2.09 -15.15
CA TYR A 232 2.83 -3.38 -15.39
C TYR A 232 2.85 -4.21 -14.11
N GLN A 233 1.72 -4.86 -13.83
CA GLN A 233 1.49 -5.61 -12.61
C GLN A 233 1.02 -7.02 -12.94
N TYR A 234 1.52 -8.00 -12.20
CA TYR A 234 1.13 -9.40 -12.34
C TYR A 234 0.99 -10.09 -10.99
N ASN A 235 -0.04 -10.93 -10.86
CA ASN A 235 -0.21 -11.82 -9.72
C ASN A 235 -0.70 -13.20 -10.18
N GLY A 236 0.15 -14.21 -10.06
CA GLY A 236 -0.14 -15.58 -10.47
C GLY A 236 -1.13 -16.34 -9.57
N ALA A 237 -1.42 -15.82 -8.36
CA ALA A 237 -2.42 -16.37 -7.45
C ALA A 237 -3.83 -15.80 -7.72
N ALA A 238 -3.94 -14.72 -8.49
CA ALA A 238 -5.21 -14.11 -8.86
C ALA A 238 -5.96 -14.91 -9.93
N LEU A 239 -7.26 -14.62 -10.07
CA LEU A 239 -8.10 -15.29 -11.06
C LEU A 239 -7.66 -14.93 -12.49
N GLY A 240 -7.63 -15.95 -13.36
CA GLY A 240 -7.51 -15.73 -14.79
C GLY A 240 -8.84 -15.20 -15.37
N LYS A 241 -8.78 -14.59 -16.56
CA LYS A 241 -9.93 -13.96 -17.21
C LYS A 241 -11.21 -14.81 -17.20
N ASN A 242 -11.15 -16.06 -17.68
CA ASN A 242 -12.34 -16.91 -17.77
C ASN A 242 -12.97 -17.19 -16.41
N ALA A 243 -12.16 -17.43 -15.37
CA ALA A 243 -12.66 -17.68 -14.03
C ALA A 243 -13.21 -16.41 -13.37
N TRP A 244 -12.60 -15.25 -13.65
CA TRP A 244 -13.09 -13.95 -13.22
C TRP A 244 -14.45 -13.61 -13.83
N ASP A 245 -14.57 -13.73 -15.16
CA ASP A 245 -15.81 -13.45 -15.90
C ASP A 245 -16.97 -14.35 -15.42
N ALA A 246 -16.67 -15.63 -15.14
CA ALA A 246 -17.66 -16.59 -14.66
C ALA A 246 -18.02 -16.42 -13.17
N LEU A 247 -17.18 -15.77 -12.36
CA LEU A 247 -17.34 -15.75 -10.89
C LEU A 247 -18.65 -15.07 -10.49
N GLY A 248 -18.91 -13.89 -11.04
CA GLY A 248 -20.11 -13.09 -10.75
C GLY A 248 -21.42 -13.78 -11.17
N THR A 249 -21.38 -14.64 -12.19
CA THR A 249 -22.55 -15.38 -12.68
C THR A 249 -22.73 -16.75 -12.01
N THR A 250 -21.64 -17.40 -11.60
CA THR A 250 -21.67 -18.74 -11.00
C THR A 250 -21.99 -18.69 -9.51
N SER A 251 -21.43 -17.71 -8.78
CA SER A 251 -21.69 -17.54 -7.36
C SER A 251 -21.46 -16.10 -6.94
N VAL A 252 -22.54 -15.34 -6.82
CA VAL A 252 -22.53 -13.95 -6.33
C VAL A 252 -21.93 -13.87 -4.92
N LEU A 253 -22.18 -14.86 -4.05
CA LEU A 253 -21.59 -14.90 -2.71
C LEU A 253 -20.07 -15.02 -2.77
N ASN A 254 -19.53 -15.94 -3.58
CA ASN A 254 -18.08 -16.11 -3.71
C ASN A 254 -17.43 -14.93 -4.42
N TYR A 255 -18.14 -14.28 -5.36
CA TYR A 255 -17.72 -13.02 -5.96
C TYR A 255 -17.45 -11.97 -4.89
N PHE A 256 -18.40 -11.73 -3.98
CA PHE A 256 -18.23 -10.74 -2.92
C PHE A 256 -17.14 -11.13 -1.90
N ARG A 257 -17.05 -12.41 -1.52
CA ARG A 257 -15.98 -12.90 -0.63
C ARG A 257 -14.60 -12.66 -1.24
N TYR A 258 -14.42 -13.07 -2.49
CA TYR A 258 -13.17 -12.87 -3.21
C TYR A 258 -12.80 -11.39 -3.33
N ARG A 259 -13.74 -10.55 -3.77
CA ARG A 259 -13.55 -9.10 -3.89
C ARG A 259 -13.13 -8.44 -2.57
N SER A 260 -13.83 -8.77 -1.49
CA SER A 260 -13.56 -8.22 -0.16
C SER A 260 -12.16 -8.62 0.32
N ASP A 261 -11.79 -9.89 0.15
CA ASP A 261 -10.50 -10.41 0.55
C ASP A 261 -9.34 -9.76 -0.22
N VAL A 262 -9.41 -9.71 -1.57
CA VAL A 262 -8.34 -9.09 -2.37
C VAL A 262 -8.21 -7.59 -2.13
N GLN A 263 -9.32 -6.89 -1.86
CA GLN A 263 -9.29 -5.48 -1.47
C GLN A 263 -8.61 -5.29 -0.11
N ASN A 264 -8.91 -6.14 0.87
CA ASN A 264 -8.30 -6.11 2.21
C ASN A 264 -6.79 -6.42 2.16
N LEU A 265 -6.38 -7.35 1.29
CA LEU A 265 -4.97 -7.71 1.08
C LEU A 265 -4.19 -6.69 0.24
N LEU A 266 -4.88 -5.74 -0.41
CA LEU A 266 -4.32 -4.87 -1.45
C LEU A 266 -3.62 -5.70 -2.53
N GLU A 267 -4.35 -6.70 -3.04
CA GLU A 267 -3.92 -7.63 -4.09
C GLU A 267 -4.73 -7.43 -5.38
N LEU A 268 -4.17 -7.87 -6.51
CA LEU A 268 -4.88 -7.82 -7.79
C LEU A 268 -6.04 -8.83 -7.81
N PRO A 269 -7.25 -8.44 -8.27
CA PRO A 269 -8.37 -9.38 -8.45
C PRO A 269 -8.21 -10.25 -9.69
N THR A 270 -7.40 -9.81 -10.67
CA THR A 270 -7.10 -10.57 -11.88
C THR A 270 -5.59 -10.62 -12.10
N ARG A 271 -5.13 -11.53 -12.95
CA ARG A 271 -3.69 -11.81 -13.10
C ARG A 271 -2.84 -10.63 -13.55
N SER A 272 -3.41 -9.65 -14.26
CA SER A 272 -2.63 -8.60 -14.92
C SER A 272 -3.35 -7.26 -14.89
N ALA A 273 -2.63 -6.21 -14.56
CA ALA A 273 -3.11 -4.84 -14.59
C ALA A 273 -2.04 -3.88 -15.14
N LEU A 274 -2.51 -2.74 -15.62
CA LEU A 274 -1.68 -1.60 -16.00
C LEU A 274 -1.99 -0.43 -15.10
N PHE A 275 -0.96 0.34 -14.78
CA PHE A 275 -1.06 1.51 -13.94
C PHE A 275 -0.28 2.67 -14.55
N PHE A 276 -0.92 3.83 -14.59
CA PHE A 276 -0.31 5.08 -15.06
C PHE A 276 -0.49 6.14 -13.98
N PHE A 277 0.56 6.90 -13.72
CA PHE A 277 0.52 7.98 -12.74
C PHE A 277 1.34 9.17 -13.22
N GLY A 278 0.77 10.36 -13.10
CA GLY A 278 1.43 11.61 -13.45
C GLY A 278 1.38 12.57 -12.28
N THR A 279 2.49 13.25 -12.03
CA THR A 279 2.56 14.39 -11.11
C THR A 279 3.20 15.56 -11.84
N TRP A 280 2.62 16.74 -11.72
CA TRP A 280 3.15 17.96 -12.29
C TRP A 280 3.17 19.04 -11.22
N GLN A 281 4.36 19.34 -10.74
CA GLN A 281 4.59 20.40 -9.75
C GLN A 281 4.60 21.77 -10.43
N ASP A 282 3.99 22.77 -9.80
CA ASP A 282 3.85 24.13 -10.37
C ASP A 282 3.25 24.10 -11.79
N ALA A 283 2.20 23.30 -11.97
CA ALA A 283 1.51 23.07 -13.22
C ALA A 283 0.78 24.34 -13.68
N VAL A 284 1.25 24.94 -14.77
CA VAL A 284 0.70 26.14 -15.43
C VAL A 284 0.81 27.42 -14.58
N VAL A 285 0.51 27.35 -13.28
CA VAL A 285 0.57 28.44 -12.30
C VAL A 285 1.44 27.96 -11.12
N ALA A 286 2.23 28.87 -10.55
CA ALA A 286 3.04 28.58 -9.37
C ALA A 286 2.16 28.07 -8.21
N HIS A 287 2.66 27.12 -7.43
CA HIS A 287 1.99 26.51 -6.27
C HIS A 287 0.76 25.66 -6.60
N LEU A 288 0.41 25.48 -7.87
CA LEU A 288 -0.62 24.54 -8.31
C LEU A 288 0.04 23.21 -8.69
N ASP A 289 -0.24 22.15 -7.94
CA ASP A 289 0.18 20.81 -8.27
C ASP A 289 -0.98 20.03 -8.91
N LEU A 290 -0.68 19.30 -9.99
CA LEU A 290 -1.62 18.36 -10.60
C LEU A 290 -1.13 16.93 -10.41
N ARG A 291 -2.05 16.04 -10.04
CA ARG A 291 -1.80 14.60 -9.99
C ARG A 291 -2.89 13.88 -10.77
N ALA A 292 -2.52 12.84 -11.50
CA ALA A 292 -3.47 12.03 -12.24
C ALA A 292 -3.07 10.56 -12.21
N MET A 293 -4.05 9.68 -12.14
CA MET A 293 -3.86 8.25 -12.06
C MET A 293 -4.87 7.51 -12.94
N VAL A 294 -4.41 6.47 -13.62
CA VAL A 294 -5.28 5.48 -14.28
C VAL A 294 -4.87 4.09 -13.82
N ARG A 295 -5.84 3.32 -13.32
CA ARG A 295 -5.70 1.88 -13.11
C ARG A 295 -6.55 1.16 -14.17
N TYR A 296 -5.97 0.17 -14.84
CA TYR A 296 -6.62 -0.58 -15.91
C TYR A 296 -6.48 -2.08 -15.68
N ASN A 297 -7.60 -2.77 -15.54
CA ASN A 297 -7.62 -4.23 -15.43
C ASN A 297 -7.63 -4.83 -16.84
N THR A 298 -6.62 -5.62 -17.17
CA THR A 298 -6.48 -6.15 -18.54
C THR A 298 -7.41 -7.33 -18.83
N ALA A 299 -7.94 -8.01 -17.81
CA ALA A 299 -8.81 -9.15 -17.97
C ALA A 299 -10.26 -8.76 -18.28
N ASP A 300 -10.77 -7.71 -17.64
CA ASP A 300 -12.16 -7.24 -17.81
C ASP A 300 -12.29 -5.84 -18.45
N GLN A 301 -11.15 -5.21 -18.76
CA GLN A 301 -11.04 -3.91 -19.42
C GLN A 301 -11.67 -2.74 -18.63
N SER A 302 -11.98 -2.96 -17.36
CA SER A 302 -12.46 -1.91 -16.47
C SER A 302 -11.32 -0.98 -16.08
N ARG A 303 -11.67 0.26 -15.71
CA ARG A 303 -10.70 1.29 -15.33
C ARG A 303 -11.17 2.18 -14.20
N LEU A 304 -10.21 2.66 -13.43
CA LEU A 304 -10.35 3.78 -12.52
C LEU A 304 -9.51 4.93 -13.06
N ASN A 305 -10.12 6.12 -13.14
CA ASN A 305 -9.42 7.36 -13.43
C ASN A 305 -9.55 8.26 -12.21
N TRP A 306 -8.48 8.94 -11.85
CA TRP A 306 -8.45 9.90 -10.75
C TRP A 306 -7.57 11.08 -11.11
N VAL A 307 -8.00 12.28 -10.75
CA VAL A 307 -7.25 13.53 -10.93
C VAL A 307 -7.41 14.35 -9.67
N GLU A 308 -6.32 14.94 -9.20
CA GLU A 308 -6.29 15.95 -8.15
C GLU A 308 -5.63 17.23 -8.67
N ALA A 309 -6.26 18.36 -8.38
CA ALA A 309 -5.61 19.66 -8.42
C ALA A 309 -5.45 20.17 -6.99
N ARG A 310 -4.25 20.59 -6.62
CA ARG A 310 -3.93 21.08 -5.28
C ARG A 310 -3.19 22.40 -5.34
N TYR A 311 -3.70 23.41 -4.65
CA TYR A 311 -3.07 24.71 -4.53
C TYR A 311 -2.49 24.88 -3.13
N HIS A 312 -1.22 25.21 -3.06
CA HIS A 312 -0.47 25.40 -1.81
C HIS A 312 -0.52 26.87 -1.36
N LEU A 313 -1.03 27.10 -0.17
CA LEU A 313 -1.00 28.39 0.55
C LEU A 313 0.05 28.32 1.66
N THR A 314 0.35 29.46 2.30
CA THR A 314 1.39 29.55 3.34
C THR A 314 1.18 28.61 4.53
N SER A 315 -0.08 28.36 4.92
CA SER A 315 -0.42 27.53 6.08
C SER A 315 -1.55 26.54 5.80
N ALA A 316 -1.89 26.35 4.53
CA ALA A 316 -3.00 25.50 4.12
C ALA A 316 -2.85 24.98 2.69
N ASP A 317 -3.51 23.86 2.41
CA ASP A 317 -3.69 23.32 1.06
C ASP A 317 -5.17 23.31 0.70
N LEU A 318 -5.49 23.75 -0.52
CA LEU A 318 -6.81 23.57 -1.13
C LEU A 318 -6.69 22.51 -2.21
N SER A 319 -7.51 21.46 -2.16
CA SER A 319 -7.52 20.44 -3.22
C SER A 319 -8.91 20.08 -3.69
N VAL A 320 -9.00 19.75 -4.97
CA VAL A 320 -10.18 19.18 -5.62
C VAL A 320 -9.79 17.90 -6.31
N GLN A 321 -10.51 16.82 -6.01
CA GLN A 321 -10.32 15.50 -6.57
C GLN A 321 -11.53 15.08 -7.39
N LEU A 322 -11.26 14.45 -8.52
CA LEU A 322 -12.23 13.85 -9.42
C LEU A 322 -11.87 12.38 -9.61
N GLN A 323 -12.83 11.49 -9.38
CA GLN A 323 -12.66 10.05 -9.63
C GLN A 323 -13.77 9.55 -10.54
N HIS A 324 -13.44 8.66 -11.47
CA HIS A 324 -14.38 7.94 -12.30
C HIS A 324 -14.03 6.45 -12.45
N ASN A 325 -14.98 5.58 -12.08
CA ASN A 325 -14.86 4.13 -12.17
C ASN A 325 -15.75 3.59 -13.31
N GLY A 326 -15.12 3.01 -14.33
CA GLY A 326 -15.76 2.51 -15.55
C GLY A 326 -15.62 1.00 -15.71
N GLY A 327 -16.65 0.35 -16.28
CA GLY A 327 -16.69 -1.10 -16.52
C GLY A 327 -18.07 -1.71 -16.28
N ASN A 328 -18.20 -3.00 -16.61
CA ASN A 328 -19.42 -3.79 -16.42
C ASN A 328 -19.71 -4.09 -14.93
N SER A 329 -20.94 -4.45 -14.57
CA SER A 329 -21.39 -4.58 -13.18
C SER A 329 -20.64 -5.62 -12.32
N PHE A 330 -19.93 -6.57 -12.93
CA PHE A 330 -19.08 -7.55 -12.22
C PHE A 330 -17.58 -7.36 -12.49
N SER A 331 -17.19 -6.34 -13.25
CA SER A 331 -15.79 -5.98 -13.45
C SER A 331 -15.21 -5.29 -12.21
N GLU A 332 -13.88 -5.24 -12.10
CA GLU A 332 -13.18 -4.71 -10.93
C GLU A 332 -13.66 -3.31 -10.57
N TYR A 333 -13.62 -2.39 -11.54
CA TYR A 333 -14.00 -1.00 -11.29
C TYR A 333 -15.48 -0.74 -11.55
N GLY A 334 -16.15 -1.56 -12.38
CA GLY A 334 -17.58 -1.40 -12.64
C GLY A 334 -18.49 -1.89 -11.49
N ALA A 335 -18.00 -2.77 -10.63
CA ALA A 335 -18.71 -3.22 -9.43
C ALA A 335 -18.53 -2.28 -8.23
N LEU A 336 -17.77 -1.18 -8.35
CA LEU A 336 -17.64 -0.20 -7.27
C LEU A 336 -18.93 0.64 -7.15
N PRO A 337 -19.41 0.92 -5.92
CA PRO A 337 -20.67 1.63 -5.71
C PRO A 337 -20.62 3.07 -6.22
N GLN A 338 -19.46 3.72 -6.13
CA GLN A 338 -19.26 5.09 -6.57
C GLN A 338 -18.74 5.07 -8.01
N ARG A 339 -19.59 5.41 -8.99
CA ARG A 339 -19.17 5.55 -10.40
C ARG A 339 -18.40 6.84 -10.67
N GLN A 340 -18.77 7.89 -9.97
CA GLN A 340 -18.12 9.19 -10.00
C GLN A 340 -18.05 9.75 -8.59
N MET A 341 -16.95 10.42 -8.27
CA MET A 341 -16.78 11.10 -7.00
C MET A 341 -16.08 12.44 -7.25
N VAL A 342 -16.59 13.49 -6.62
CA VAL A 342 -15.96 14.81 -6.57
C VAL A 342 -15.78 15.15 -5.10
N GLN A 343 -14.57 15.56 -4.72
CA GLN A 343 -14.24 15.87 -3.34
C GLN A 343 -13.39 17.14 -3.30
N ALA A 344 -13.79 18.09 -2.47
CA ALA A 344 -12.98 19.26 -2.13
C ALA A 344 -12.45 19.10 -0.71
N MET A 345 -11.19 19.47 -0.49
CA MET A 345 -10.52 19.37 0.81
C MET A 345 -9.74 20.64 1.12
N LEU A 346 -9.81 21.05 2.38
CA LEU A 346 -8.94 22.04 2.99
C LEU A 346 -8.10 21.33 4.05
N THR A 347 -6.78 21.39 3.92
CA THR A 347 -5.83 20.95 4.95
C THR A 347 -5.18 22.18 5.55
N TYR A 348 -5.10 22.26 6.87
CA TYR A 348 -4.44 23.35 7.58
C TYR A 348 -3.28 22.79 8.42
N TYR A 349 -2.15 23.50 8.41
CA TYR A 349 -0.93 23.09 9.11
C TYR A 349 -0.71 23.99 10.34
N PHE A 350 -0.42 23.37 11.50
CA PHE A 350 -0.27 24.02 12.80
C PHE A 350 1.17 24.06 13.27
#